data_AF-A0A7X9JDS9-F1
#
_entry.id   AF-A0A7X9JDS9-F1
#
_cell.length_a   1.000
_cell.length_b   1.000
_cell.length_c   1.000
_cell.angle_alpha   90.00
_cell.angle_beta   90.00
_cell.angle_gamma   90.00
#
_symmetry.space_group_name_H-M   'P 1'
#
loop_
_entity.id
_entity.type
_entity.pdbx_description
1 polymer ?
#
loop_
_entity_poly.entity_id
_entity_poly.type
_entity_poly.pdbx_seq_one_letter_code
_entity_poly.pdbx_strand_id
1 'polypeptide(L)'
;MYDFVVVGAGFFGAVFAHEVKQTGKKVLVIEKRDHIGGNCYSYDDPETGINIHKYGPHIFHTPDKTIWTYINLFAEFNDYRHRVKTNADGKIYSLPINLATINQFFNLNLTPEEAAAFLKAKSSVVGKPANLEDKAISLIGRELYEAFIKGYTTKQWGCDPRDLPAAIINRLPVRTTDNDLYYDDDYQGIPIGGYTPIFEKLLKGVPVELKTDFFDKRDYWKSVAKQLVYTGPIDQYFNYRFGRLTWRSIRCEAERIPRHDYQGISIMNYADREIPYTRIIEPKHFYPNQVPSSRETVIIREYPHDDPSEPYYPVGLKADREILVNYQQAQTNERNVIFGGRLAEYKYYDMYQVIAGALQQARKQQAAESD
;
A
#
# COMPACT_ATOMS: atom_id res chain seq x y z
N MET A 1 29.03 15.14 12.56
CA MET A 1 28.63 13.74 12.35
C MET A 1 27.24 13.53 12.95
N TYR A 2 26.35 12.86 12.21
CA TYR A 2 25.03 12.42 12.66
C TYR A 2 25.15 11.02 13.26
N ASP A 3 24.30 10.69 14.23
CA ASP A 3 24.16 9.31 14.68
C ASP A 3 23.48 8.48 13.57
N PHE A 4 22.45 9.05 12.94
CA PHE A 4 21.73 8.43 11.84
C PHE A 4 21.54 9.38 10.65
N VAL A 5 21.78 8.87 9.44
CA VAL A 5 21.20 9.43 8.21
C VAL A 5 20.15 8.45 7.72
N VAL A 6 18.93 8.94 7.54
CA VAL A 6 17.77 8.17 7.09
C VAL A 6 17.49 8.51 5.63
N VAL A 7 17.51 7.51 4.76
CA VAL A 7 17.21 7.63 3.33
C VAL A 7 15.74 7.28 3.10
N GLY A 8 14.94 8.29 2.81
CA GLY A 8 13.50 8.24 2.56
C GLY A 8 12.67 8.77 3.72
N ALA A 9 11.71 9.65 3.41
CA ALA A 9 10.81 10.31 4.35
C ALA A 9 9.41 9.68 4.40
N GLY A 10 9.28 8.41 4.02
CA GLY A 10 8.06 7.61 4.21
C GLY A 10 7.89 7.12 5.67
N PHE A 11 6.83 6.35 5.94
CA PHE A 11 6.50 5.92 7.32
C PHE A 11 7.66 5.28 8.07
N PHE A 12 8.43 4.40 7.40
CA PHE A 12 9.55 3.74 8.08
C PHE A 12 10.58 4.76 8.57
N GLY A 13 11.05 5.62 7.67
CA GLY A 13 12.07 6.62 7.97
C GLY A 13 11.59 7.68 8.96
N ALA A 14 10.37 8.17 8.79
CA ALA A 14 9.80 9.20 9.66
C ALA A 14 9.55 8.71 11.09
N VAL A 15 9.01 7.50 11.25
CA VAL A 15 8.81 6.87 12.57
C VAL A 15 10.16 6.57 13.22
N PHE A 16 11.09 5.95 12.50
CA PHE A 16 12.42 5.67 13.05
C PHE A 16 13.11 6.96 13.52
N ALA A 17 13.13 7.99 12.68
CA ALA A 17 13.74 9.28 12.99
C ALA A 17 13.08 9.94 14.21
N HIS A 18 11.75 9.88 14.31
CA HIS A 18 11.02 10.39 15.47
C HIS A 18 11.48 9.72 16.76
N GLU A 19 11.47 8.38 16.80
CA GLU A 19 11.76 7.60 18.01
C GLU A 19 13.19 7.77 18.50
N VAL A 20 14.19 7.68 17.61
CA VAL A 20 15.60 7.79 18.04
C VAL A 20 15.98 9.23 18.39
N LYS A 21 15.30 10.23 17.82
CA LYS A 21 15.48 11.62 18.22
C LYS A 21 15.04 11.85 19.67
N GLN A 22 14.00 11.16 20.15
CA GLN A 22 13.55 11.31 21.55
C GLN A 22 14.63 10.89 22.56
N THR A 23 15.62 10.08 22.15
CA THR A 23 16.75 9.69 23.00
C THR A 23 17.98 10.60 22.83
N GLY A 24 17.81 11.76 22.21
CA GLY A 24 18.87 12.75 22.02
C GLY A 24 19.78 12.51 20.81
N LYS A 25 19.46 11.54 19.94
CA LYS A 25 20.25 11.24 18.75
C LYS A 25 20.14 12.34 17.70
N LYS A 26 21.27 12.64 17.06
CA LYS A 26 21.33 13.57 15.93
C LYS A 26 20.98 12.81 14.65
N VAL A 27 19.80 13.07 14.11
CA VAL A 27 19.27 12.44 12.89
C VAL A 27 19.18 13.45 11.76
N LEU A 28 19.47 13.01 10.53
CA LEU A 28 19.13 13.71 9.29
C LEU A 28 18.27 12.78 8.44
N VAL A 29 17.22 13.32 7.82
CA VAL A 29 16.43 12.61 6.81
C VAL A 29 16.74 13.22 5.45
N ILE A 30 17.06 12.39 4.46
CA ILE A 30 17.18 12.80 3.05
C ILE A 30 16.07 12.13 2.25
N GLU A 31 15.49 12.85 1.30
CA GLU A 31 14.37 12.39 0.47
C GLU A 31 14.58 12.85 -0.97
N LYS A 32 14.50 11.91 -1.92
CA LYS A 32 14.69 12.20 -3.34
C LYS A 32 13.54 13.03 -3.91
N ARG A 33 12.32 12.87 -3.36
CA ARG A 33 11.14 13.62 -3.77
C ARG A 33 11.17 15.05 -3.22
N ASP A 34 10.29 15.88 -3.74
CA ASP A 34 10.11 17.27 -3.33
C ASP A 34 9.14 17.44 -2.14
N HIS A 35 8.75 16.34 -1.49
CA HIS A 35 7.87 16.31 -0.34
C HIS A 35 8.19 15.12 0.58
N ILE A 36 7.71 15.19 1.82
CA ILE A 36 7.75 14.09 2.79
C ILE A 36 6.57 13.13 2.61
N GLY A 37 6.57 12.01 3.36
CA GLY A 37 5.45 11.07 3.41
C GLY A 37 5.50 9.92 2.42
N GLY A 38 6.47 9.93 1.49
CA GLY A 38 6.60 8.90 0.46
C GLY A 38 5.29 8.73 -0.32
N ASN A 39 4.82 7.49 -0.50
CA ASN A 39 3.56 7.22 -1.20
C ASN A 39 2.32 7.70 -0.43
N CYS A 40 2.43 7.95 0.89
CA CYS A 40 1.32 8.45 1.68
C CYS A 40 1.21 9.98 1.64
N TYR A 41 1.99 10.67 0.80
CA TYR A 41 1.85 12.11 0.62
C TYR A 41 0.45 12.48 0.11
N SER A 42 -0.15 13.46 0.78
CA SER A 42 -1.45 14.01 0.44
C SER A 42 -1.44 15.53 0.44
N TYR A 43 -2.33 16.15 -0.32
CA TYR A 43 -2.49 17.59 -0.40
C TYR A 43 -3.95 17.95 -0.66
N ASP A 44 -4.38 19.14 -0.23
CA ASP A 44 -5.70 19.64 -0.58
C ASP A 44 -5.68 20.22 -1.99
N ASP A 45 -6.62 19.80 -2.84
CA ASP A 45 -6.85 20.47 -4.11
C ASP A 45 -7.27 21.93 -3.84
N PRO A 46 -6.55 22.92 -4.38
CA PRO A 46 -6.73 24.30 -3.97
C PRO A 46 -8.12 24.88 -4.32
N GLU A 47 -8.82 24.29 -5.31
CA GLU A 47 -10.09 24.84 -5.81
C GLU A 47 -11.28 24.14 -5.18
N THR A 48 -11.17 22.84 -4.90
CA THR A 48 -12.26 22.05 -4.30
C THR A 48 -12.11 21.84 -2.80
N GLY A 49 -10.90 22.02 -2.26
CA GLY A 49 -10.56 21.69 -0.87
C GLY A 49 -10.55 20.19 -0.58
N ILE A 50 -10.66 19.33 -1.59
CA ILE A 50 -10.68 17.87 -1.43
C ILE A 50 -9.24 17.39 -1.18
N ASN A 51 -9.03 16.64 -0.11
CA ASN A 51 -7.73 16.03 0.17
C ASN A 51 -7.44 14.88 -0.81
N ILE A 52 -6.38 15.04 -1.61
CA ILE A 52 -5.92 14.10 -2.63
C ILE A 52 -4.72 13.34 -2.11
N HIS A 53 -4.74 12.01 -2.24
CA HIS A 53 -3.56 11.18 -2.07
C HIS A 53 -2.85 11.05 -3.41
N LYS A 54 -1.67 11.68 -3.55
CA LYS A 54 -0.99 11.85 -4.85
C LYS A 54 -0.64 10.52 -5.52
N TYR A 55 -0.36 9.49 -4.72
CA TYR A 55 0.19 8.22 -5.18
C TYR A 55 -0.78 7.05 -4.94
N GLY A 56 -2.06 7.32 -5.17
CA GLY A 56 -3.14 6.35 -5.00
C GLY A 56 -3.75 6.36 -3.59
N PRO A 57 -4.88 5.66 -3.41
CA PRO A 57 -5.64 5.67 -2.17
C PRO A 57 -4.87 4.97 -1.05
N HIS A 58 -4.91 5.58 0.14
CA HIS A 58 -4.24 5.10 1.34
C HIS A 58 -5.27 5.11 2.46
N ILE A 59 -5.73 3.93 2.85
CA ILE A 59 -6.68 3.76 3.95
C ILE A 59 -5.90 3.18 5.11
N PHE A 60 -5.94 3.83 6.26
CA PHE A 60 -5.31 3.29 7.45
C PHE A 60 -6.22 2.23 8.05
N HIS A 61 -5.67 1.05 8.29
CA HIS A 61 -6.32 -0.05 8.97
C HIS A 61 -5.26 -0.82 9.78
N THR A 62 -5.64 -1.35 10.93
CA THR A 62 -4.76 -2.19 11.75
C THR A 62 -5.58 -3.04 12.72
N PRO A 63 -5.22 -4.31 12.93
CA PRO A 63 -5.75 -5.10 14.05
C PRO A 63 -5.04 -4.76 15.38
N ASP A 64 -3.90 -4.06 15.31
CA ASP A 64 -3.05 -3.75 16.46
C ASP A 64 -3.44 -2.41 17.10
N LYS A 65 -4.02 -2.49 18.30
CA LYS A 65 -4.40 -1.33 19.13
C LYS A 65 -3.21 -0.47 19.50
N THR A 66 -2.02 -1.03 19.74
CA THR A 66 -0.82 -0.26 20.08
C THR A 66 -0.40 0.62 18.90
N ILE A 67 -0.45 0.10 17.68
CA ILE A 67 -0.17 0.89 16.47
C ILE A 67 -1.24 1.96 16.23
N TRP A 68 -2.52 1.62 16.47
CA TRP A 68 -3.61 2.60 16.41
C TRP A 68 -3.41 3.75 17.41
N THR A 69 -3.11 3.44 18.67
CA THR A 69 -2.83 4.45 19.70
C THR A 69 -1.61 5.30 19.32
N TYR A 70 -0.56 4.67 18.80
CA TYR A 70 0.65 5.38 18.37
C TYR A 70 0.36 6.39 17.26
N ILE A 71 -0.30 5.97 16.17
CA ILE A 71 -0.56 6.87 15.04
C ILE A 71 -1.50 8.02 15.44
N ASN A 72 -2.40 7.80 16.40
CA ASN A 72 -3.30 8.82 16.92
C ASN A 72 -2.60 9.91 17.76
N LEU A 73 -1.33 9.73 18.14
CA LEU A 73 -0.51 10.82 18.70
C LEU A 73 -0.25 11.93 17.67
N PHE A 74 -0.34 11.60 16.37
CA PHE A 74 0.04 12.47 15.27
C PHE A 74 -1.16 12.96 14.45
N ALA A 75 -2.30 12.28 14.48
CA ALA A 75 -3.51 12.77 13.84
C ALA A 75 -4.77 12.19 14.49
N GLU A 76 -5.85 12.95 14.45
CA GLU A 76 -7.19 12.41 14.67
C GLU A 76 -7.65 11.70 13.38
N PHE A 77 -8.21 10.50 13.53
CA PHE A 77 -8.76 9.73 12.42
C PHE A 77 -10.29 9.79 12.44
N ASN A 78 -10.89 9.88 11.26
CA ASN A 78 -12.33 9.73 11.13
C ASN A 78 -12.77 8.27 11.26
N ASP A 79 -14.08 8.03 11.21
CA ASP A 79 -14.72 6.71 11.31
C ASP A 79 -14.91 6.03 9.94
N TYR A 80 -14.18 6.46 8.91
CA TYR A 80 -14.33 5.92 7.55
C TYR A 80 -14.03 4.42 7.51
N ARG A 81 -15.01 3.65 7.03
CA ARG A 81 -14.90 2.21 6.82
C ARG A 81 -14.85 1.86 5.33
N HIS A 82 -13.72 1.32 4.88
CA HIS A 82 -13.46 1.14 3.46
C HIS A 82 -14.41 0.13 2.82
N ARG A 83 -15.05 0.53 1.73
CA ARG A 83 -15.90 -0.30 0.88
C ARG A 83 -15.51 -0.07 -0.56
N VAL A 84 -15.48 -1.14 -1.34
CA VAL A 84 -15.10 -1.10 -2.76
C VAL A 84 -16.22 -1.71 -3.58
N LYS A 85 -16.49 -1.11 -4.73
CA LYS A 85 -17.29 -1.74 -5.78
C LYS A 85 -16.39 -2.09 -6.96
N THR A 86 -16.81 -3.07 -7.75
CA THR A 86 -16.17 -3.42 -9.01
C THR A 86 -17.17 -3.39 -10.15
N ASN A 87 -16.78 -2.78 -11.26
CA ASN A 87 -17.46 -2.89 -12.53
C ASN A 87 -16.90 -4.10 -13.28
N ALA A 88 -17.78 -5.00 -13.71
CA ALA A 88 -17.48 -6.12 -14.59
C ALA A 88 -18.61 -6.23 -15.62
N ASP A 89 -18.26 -6.19 -16.91
CA ASP A 89 -19.21 -6.18 -18.03
C ASP A 89 -20.34 -5.15 -17.87
N GLY A 90 -20.00 -3.95 -17.39
CA GLY A 90 -20.93 -2.84 -17.20
C GLY A 90 -21.85 -2.96 -15.98
N LYS A 91 -21.73 -4.04 -15.19
CA LYS A 91 -22.49 -4.26 -13.95
C LYS A 91 -21.63 -3.99 -12.72
N ILE A 92 -22.23 -3.42 -11.68
CA ILE A 92 -21.54 -3.04 -10.44
C ILE A 92 -21.80 -4.08 -9.36
N TYR A 93 -20.72 -4.59 -8.76
CA TYR A 93 -20.74 -5.61 -7.70
C TYR A 93 -19.98 -5.14 -6.46
N SER A 94 -20.25 -5.76 -5.32
CA SER A 94 -19.47 -5.50 -4.10
C SER A 94 -18.12 -6.23 -4.13
N LEU A 95 -17.11 -5.60 -3.56
CA LEU A 95 -15.87 -6.26 -3.16
C LEU A 95 -15.61 -6.01 -1.66
N PRO A 96 -15.15 -7.02 -0.91
CA PRO A 96 -14.87 -8.41 -1.30
C PRO A 96 -16.10 -9.18 -1.79
N ILE A 97 -15.88 -10.30 -2.49
CA ILE A 97 -16.96 -11.21 -2.89
C ILE A 97 -17.66 -11.68 -1.61
N ASN A 98 -18.94 -11.35 -1.51
CA ASN A 98 -19.78 -11.60 -0.36
C ASN A 98 -21.12 -12.23 -0.77
N LEU A 99 -22.04 -12.49 0.17
CA LEU A 99 -23.32 -13.14 -0.14
C LEU A 99 -24.14 -12.37 -1.18
N ALA A 100 -24.32 -11.06 -0.98
CA ALA A 100 -24.97 -10.18 -1.96
C ALA A 100 -24.33 -10.27 -3.35
N THR A 101 -23.00 -10.33 -3.44
CA THR A 101 -22.29 -10.44 -4.72
C THR A 101 -22.57 -11.77 -5.42
N ILE A 102 -22.56 -12.88 -4.67
CA ILE A 102 -22.88 -14.23 -5.19
C ILE A 102 -24.31 -14.25 -5.72
N ASN A 103 -25.27 -13.80 -4.90
CA ASN A 103 -26.68 -13.74 -5.27
C ASN A 103 -26.93 -12.85 -6.49
N GLN A 104 -26.31 -11.67 -6.54
CA GLN A 104 -26.43 -10.75 -7.68
C GLN A 104 -25.80 -11.32 -8.96
N PHE A 105 -24.62 -11.93 -8.88
CA PHE A 105 -23.90 -12.43 -10.06
C PHE A 105 -24.60 -13.63 -10.69
N PHE A 106 -25.06 -14.58 -9.87
CA PHE A 106 -25.73 -15.78 -10.34
C PHE A 106 -27.25 -15.66 -10.45
N ASN A 107 -27.82 -14.50 -10.08
CA ASN A 107 -29.26 -14.28 -9.99
C ASN A 107 -29.95 -15.32 -9.08
N LEU A 108 -29.44 -15.46 -7.87
CA LEU A 108 -29.89 -16.40 -6.84
C LEU A 108 -30.35 -15.66 -5.57
N ASN A 109 -30.94 -16.41 -4.64
CA ASN A 109 -31.31 -15.93 -3.30
C ASN A 109 -30.86 -16.95 -2.24
N LEU A 110 -29.55 -17.23 -2.21
CA LEU A 110 -28.95 -18.16 -1.27
C LEU A 110 -28.89 -17.56 0.13
N THR A 111 -29.06 -18.40 1.14
CA THR A 111 -28.66 -18.16 2.53
C THR A 111 -27.13 -18.30 2.68
N PRO A 112 -26.53 -17.87 3.80
CA PRO A 112 -25.10 -18.06 4.06
C PRO A 112 -24.60 -19.50 3.95
N GLU A 113 -25.38 -20.48 4.43
CA GLU A 113 -25.02 -21.90 4.36
C GLU A 113 -25.06 -22.42 2.92
N GLU A 114 -26.11 -22.07 2.18
CA GLU A 114 -26.25 -22.44 0.77
C GLU A 114 -25.16 -21.80 -0.09
N ALA A 115 -24.78 -20.55 0.18
CA ALA A 115 -23.68 -19.89 -0.52
C ALA A 115 -22.33 -20.58 -0.26
N ALA A 116 -22.06 -21.03 0.97
CA ALA A 116 -20.87 -21.80 1.29
C ALA A 116 -20.83 -23.13 0.53
N ALA A 117 -21.95 -23.87 0.51
CA ALA A 117 -22.08 -25.11 -0.24
C ALA A 117 -21.93 -24.88 -1.75
N PHE A 118 -22.53 -23.81 -2.27
CA PHE A 118 -22.47 -23.42 -3.67
C PHE A 118 -21.04 -23.11 -4.13
N LEU A 119 -20.28 -22.30 -3.38
CA LEU A 119 -18.88 -22.00 -3.70
C LEU A 119 -18.01 -23.26 -3.61
N LYS A 120 -18.23 -24.11 -2.60
CA LYS A 120 -17.50 -25.38 -2.45
C LYS A 120 -17.74 -26.30 -3.67
N ALA A 121 -18.97 -26.39 -4.16
CA ALA A 121 -19.30 -27.19 -5.35
C ALA A 121 -18.67 -26.63 -6.64
N LYS A 122 -18.38 -25.32 -6.70
CA LYS A 122 -17.67 -24.69 -7.83
C LYS A 122 -16.15 -24.80 -7.76
N SER A 123 -15.60 -25.20 -6.62
CA SER A 123 -14.17 -25.41 -6.47
C SER A 123 -13.72 -26.61 -7.30
N SER A 124 -12.91 -26.38 -8.33
CA SER A 124 -12.43 -27.42 -9.26
C SER A 124 -10.96 -27.80 -9.06
N VAL A 125 -10.27 -27.16 -8.11
CA VAL A 125 -8.83 -27.35 -7.89
C VAL A 125 -8.58 -28.52 -6.94
N VAL A 126 -7.90 -29.55 -7.45
CA VAL A 126 -7.47 -30.71 -6.66
C VAL A 126 -6.06 -30.46 -6.12
N GLY A 127 -5.89 -30.54 -4.80
CA GLY A 127 -4.60 -30.37 -4.13
C GLY A 127 -4.32 -28.93 -3.65
N LYS A 128 -3.04 -28.65 -3.34
CA LYS A 128 -2.62 -27.34 -2.81
C LYS A 128 -2.43 -26.34 -3.97
N PRO A 129 -3.10 -25.17 -3.96
CA PRO A 129 -2.94 -24.16 -5.00
C PRO A 129 -1.49 -23.71 -5.18
N ALA A 130 -0.98 -23.71 -6.42
CA ALA A 130 0.41 -23.36 -6.72
C ALA A 130 0.61 -21.86 -7.02
N ASN A 131 -0.41 -21.21 -7.57
CA ASN A 131 -0.37 -19.83 -8.05
C ASN A 131 -1.67 -19.06 -7.70
N LEU A 132 -1.77 -17.80 -8.14
CA LEU A 132 -2.93 -16.94 -7.86
C LEU A 132 -4.21 -17.49 -8.51
N GLU A 133 -4.15 -17.92 -9.78
CA GLU A 133 -5.31 -18.48 -10.49
C GLU A 133 -5.90 -19.69 -9.75
N ASP A 134 -5.07 -20.69 -9.45
CA ASP A 134 -5.50 -21.89 -8.71
C ASP A 134 -6.12 -21.51 -7.37
N LYS A 135 -5.50 -20.58 -6.65
CA LYS A 135 -5.97 -20.19 -5.33
C LYS A 135 -7.32 -19.49 -5.43
N ALA A 136 -7.49 -18.58 -6.39
CA ALA A 136 -8.74 -17.90 -6.65
C ALA A 136 -9.85 -18.90 -7.01
N ILE A 137 -9.64 -19.74 -8.03
CA ILE A 137 -10.65 -20.71 -8.49
C ILE A 137 -11.01 -21.67 -7.34
N SER A 138 -10.05 -22.06 -6.50
CA SER A 138 -10.32 -22.92 -5.36
C SER A 138 -11.28 -22.30 -4.33
N LEU A 139 -11.33 -20.96 -4.24
CA LEU A 139 -12.12 -20.20 -3.27
C LEU A 139 -13.48 -19.77 -3.83
N ILE A 140 -13.52 -19.33 -5.10
CA ILE A 140 -14.70 -18.67 -5.69
C ILE A 140 -15.23 -19.33 -6.96
N GLY A 141 -14.58 -20.39 -7.45
CA GLY A 141 -14.92 -20.99 -8.73
C GLY A 141 -14.43 -20.19 -9.94
N ARG A 142 -14.55 -20.78 -11.14
CA ARG A 142 -13.99 -20.23 -12.38
C ARG A 142 -14.72 -18.98 -12.84
N GLU A 143 -16.04 -18.96 -12.75
CA GLU A 143 -16.87 -17.87 -13.29
C GLU A 143 -16.62 -16.55 -12.53
N LEU A 144 -16.57 -16.59 -11.20
CA LEU A 144 -16.26 -15.40 -10.39
C LEU A 144 -14.78 -14.98 -10.54
N TYR A 145 -13.87 -15.94 -10.69
CA TYR A 145 -12.46 -15.65 -10.98
C TYR A 145 -12.30 -14.90 -12.31
N GLU A 146 -12.93 -15.39 -13.37
CA GLU A 146 -12.84 -14.77 -14.70
C GLU A 146 -13.50 -13.38 -14.72
N ALA A 147 -14.64 -13.22 -14.04
CA ALA A 147 -15.36 -11.95 -13.98
C ALA A 147 -14.64 -10.87 -13.15
N PHE A 148 -14.07 -11.22 -11.99
CA PHE A 148 -13.61 -10.20 -11.03
C PHE A 148 -12.11 -10.16 -10.81
N ILE A 149 -11.40 -11.26 -11.04
CA ILE A 149 -9.99 -11.39 -10.62
C ILE A 149 -9.06 -11.40 -11.84
N LYS A 150 -9.30 -12.26 -12.83
CA LYS A 150 -8.38 -12.51 -13.94
C LYS A 150 -7.97 -11.24 -14.68
N GLY A 151 -8.94 -10.47 -15.18
CA GLY A 151 -8.70 -9.25 -15.93
C GLY A 151 -8.00 -8.19 -15.07
N TYR A 152 -8.52 -7.94 -13.86
CA TYR A 152 -7.95 -6.98 -12.91
C TYR A 152 -6.50 -7.32 -12.56
N THR A 153 -6.22 -8.57 -12.19
CA THR A 153 -4.87 -9.05 -11.85
C THR A 153 -3.92 -8.91 -13.03
N THR A 154 -4.35 -9.31 -14.23
CA THR A 154 -3.52 -9.22 -15.44
C THR A 154 -3.13 -7.76 -15.72
N LYS A 155 -4.07 -6.82 -15.58
CA LYS A 155 -3.80 -5.38 -15.71
C LYS A 155 -2.84 -4.88 -14.63
N GLN A 156 -3.16 -5.14 -13.36
CA GLN A 156 -2.41 -4.64 -12.22
C GLN A 156 -0.95 -5.12 -12.25
N TRP A 157 -0.73 -6.39 -12.55
CA TRP A 157 0.58 -7.05 -12.43
C TRP A 157 1.32 -7.22 -13.76
N GLY A 158 0.68 -6.96 -14.90
CA GLY A 158 1.31 -7.09 -16.21
C GLY A 158 1.73 -8.51 -16.59
N CYS A 159 1.27 -9.53 -15.86
CA CYS A 159 1.63 -10.93 -16.07
C CYS A 159 0.42 -11.85 -15.84
N ASP A 160 0.58 -13.11 -16.25
CA ASP A 160 -0.45 -14.13 -16.09
C ASP A 160 -0.62 -14.47 -14.60
N PRO A 161 -1.86 -14.55 -14.07
CA PRO A 161 -2.12 -14.99 -12.70
C PRO A 161 -1.50 -16.35 -12.33
N ARG A 162 -1.16 -17.19 -13.31
CA ARG A 162 -0.45 -18.47 -13.09
C ARG A 162 1.03 -18.30 -12.72
N ASP A 163 1.63 -17.16 -13.04
CA ASP A 163 3.02 -16.82 -12.70
C ASP A 163 3.13 -16.14 -11.33
N LEU A 164 2.00 -15.71 -10.77
CA LEU A 164 1.92 -14.97 -9.52
C LEU A 164 1.83 -15.91 -8.30
N PRO A 165 2.48 -15.58 -7.19
CA PRO A 165 2.33 -16.32 -5.94
C PRO A 165 0.88 -16.37 -5.44
N ALA A 166 0.44 -17.55 -4.99
CA ALA A 166 -0.89 -17.75 -4.41
C ALA A 166 -1.20 -16.80 -3.23
N ALA A 167 -0.17 -16.33 -2.51
CA ALA A 167 -0.34 -15.47 -1.34
C ALA A 167 -0.91 -14.08 -1.66
N ILE A 168 -0.80 -13.60 -2.91
CA ILE A 168 -1.29 -12.28 -3.31
C ILE A 168 -2.80 -12.15 -3.09
N ILE A 169 -3.57 -13.22 -3.33
CA ILE A 169 -5.04 -13.18 -3.19
C ILE A 169 -5.52 -13.32 -1.74
N ASN A 170 -4.65 -13.69 -0.79
CA ASN A 170 -5.03 -13.81 0.63
C ASN A 170 -5.54 -12.48 1.22
N ARG A 171 -5.28 -11.36 0.54
CA ARG A 171 -5.71 -10.01 0.94
C ARG A 171 -7.17 -9.71 0.57
N LEU A 172 -7.81 -10.54 -0.24
CA LEU A 172 -9.22 -10.37 -0.60
C LEU A 172 -10.04 -11.52 0.01
N PRO A 173 -10.71 -11.31 1.15
CA PRO A 173 -11.51 -12.35 1.78
C PRO A 173 -12.70 -12.73 0.88
N VAL A 174 -13.20 -13.95 1.05
CA VAL A 174 -14.47 -14.40 0.45
C VAL A 174 -15.44 -14.62 1.60
N ARG A 175 -16.62 -14.02 1.51
CA ARG A 175 -17.61 -14.04 2.59
C ARG A 175 -18.91 -14.67 2.12
N THR A 176 -19.57 -15.37 3.02
CA THR A 176 -20.94 -15.86 2.84
C THR A 176 -21.95 -15.07 3.67
N THR A 177 -21.54 -13.90 4.18
CA THR A 177 -22.40 -12.89 4.80
C THR A 177 -22.50 -11.67 3.89
N ASP A 178 -23.41 -10.73 4.19
CA ASP A 178 -23.53 -9.46 3.45
C ASP A 178 -22.51 -8.39 3.86
N ASN A 179 -21.54 -8.73 4.72
CA ASN A 179 -20.49 -7.79 5.11
C ASN A 179 -19.65 -7.38 3.87
N ASP A 180 -19.69 -6.09 3.53
CA ASP A 180 -19.01 -5.50 2.38
C ASP A 180 -17.77 -4.66 2.74
N LEU A 181 -17.33 -4.70 4.01
CA LEU A 181 -16.11 -4.03 4.45
C LEU A 181 -14.89 -4.61 3.74
N TYR A 182 -14.01 -3.77 3.20
CA TYR A 182 -12.82 -4.27 2.50
C TYR A 182 -11.77 -4.85 3.46
N TYR A 183 -11.74 -4.35 4.69
CA TYR A 183 -10.83 -4.82 5.75
C TYR A 183 -11.66 -5.26 6.96
N ASP A 184 -11.23 -6.34 7.62
CA ASP A 184 -11.86 -6.86 8.84
C ASP A 184 -11.25 -6.27 10.13
N ASP A 185 -10.33 -5.31 9.99
CA ASP A 185 -9.61 -4.73 11.13
C ASP A 185 -10.49 -3.81 11.98
N ASP A 186 -10.38 -3.96 13.30
CA ASP A 186 -11.13 -3.18 14.29
C ASP A 186 -10.87 -1.68 14.16
N TYR A 187 -9.61 -1.29 13.92
CA TYR A 187 -9.19 0.09 13.80
C TYR A 187 -9.00 0.47 12.33
N GLN A 188 -9.79 1.44 11.87
CA GLN A 188 -9.78 1.90 10.49
C GLN A 188 -10.18 3.37 10.42
N GLY A 189 -9.58 4.12 9.51
CA GLY A 189 -9.99 5.48 9.23
C GLY A 189 -9.06 6.20 8.26
N ILE A 190 -9.35 7.47 8.06
CA ILE A 190 -8.54 8.41 7.29
C ILE A 190 -8.18 9.57 8.21
N PRO A 191 -6.92 10.04 8.22
CA PRO A 191 -6.54 11.17 9.05
C PRO A 191 -7.27 12.44 8.61
N ILE A 192 -7.85 13.15 9.57
CA ILE A 192 -8.49 14.44 9.35
C ILE A 192 -7.40 15.45 8.96
N GLY A 193 -7.55 16.07 7.77
CA GLY A 193 -6.53 16.93 7.17
C GLY A 193 -5.49 16.19 6.31
N GLY A 194 -5.67 14.89 6.09
CA GLY A 194 -4.79 14.08 5.26
C GLY A 194 -3.56 13.54 6.00
N TYR A 195 -2.70 12.84 5.25
CA TYR A 195 -1.54 12.14 5.80
C TYR A 195 -0.32 13.03 5.99
N THR A 196 -0.11 14.05 5.14
CA THR A 196 1.07 14.92 5.22
C THR A 196 1.29 15.54 6.62
N PRO A 197 0.24 16.05 7.32
CA PRO A 197 0.38 16.54 8.69
C PRO A 197 0.92 15.54 9.72
N ILE A 198 0.70 14.23 9.51
CA ILE A 198 1.30 13.18 10.37
C ILE A 198 2.82 13.23 10.24
N PHE A 199 3.33 13.29 9.01
CA PHE A 199 4.76 13.31 8.74
C PHE A 199 5.42 14.60 9.22
N GLU A 200 4.75 15.74 9.11
CA GLU A 200 5.22 17.01 9.67
C GLU A 200 5.43 16.93 11.18
N LYS A 201 4.50 16.27 11.90
CA LYS A 201 4.62 16.06 13.35
C LYS A 201 5.68 15.04 13.71
N LEU A 202 5.77 13.92 12.99
CA LEU A 202 6.81 12.90 13.19
C LEU A 202 8.22 13.51 13.03
N LEU A 203 8.42 14.29 11.96
CA LEU A 203 9.69 14.90 11.59
C LEU A 203 9.94 16.25 12.27
N LYS A 204 9.08 16.69 13.19
CA LYS A 204 9.21 17.99 13.86
C LYS A 204 10.59 18.10 14.54
N GLY A 205 11.39 19.06 14.10
CA GLY A 205 12.74 19.31 14.60
C GLY A 205 13.78 18.24 14.23
N VAL A 206 13.48 17.35 13.28
CA VAL A 206 14.48 16.57 12.55
C VAL A 206 14.82 17.35 11.27
N PRO A 207 16.10 17.64 10.97
CA PRO A 207 16.49 18.18 9.68
C PRO A 207 16.06 17.25 8.53
N VAL A 208 15.45 17.81 7.49
CA VAL A 208 15.02 17.08 6.29
C VAL A 208 15.56 17.79 5.05
N GLU A 209 16.28 17.06 4.19
CA GLU A 209 16.74 17.53 2.89
C GLU A 209 15.93 16.84 1.77
N LEU A 210 15.01 17.60 1.17
CA LEU A 210 14.21 17.17 0.02
C LEU A 210 15.02 17.30 -1.28
N LYS A 211 14.52 16.70 -2.37
CA LYS A 211 15.18 16.69 -3.69
C LYS A 211 16.63 16.21 -3.63
N THR A 212 16.92 15.28 -2.73
CA THR A 212 18.25 14.81 -2.42
C THR A 212 18.30 13.30 -2.59
N ASP A 213 18.84 12.85 -3.73
CA ASP A 213 19.06 11.42 -3.96
C ASP A 213 20.29 10.94 -3.17
N PHE A 214 20.14 9.82 -2.47
CA PHE A 214 21.22 9.17 -1.76
C PHE A 214 22.36 8.75 -2.69
N PHE A 215 22.06 8.33 -3.91
CA PHE A 215 23.04 7.79 -4.85
C PHE A 215 23.93 8.86 -5.47
N ASP A 216 23.47 10.12 -5.56
CA ASP A 216 24.27 11.25 -6.07
C ASP A 216 25.54 11.50 -5.23
N LYS A 217 25.45 11.25 -3.92
CA LYS A 217 26.54 11.50 -2.95
C LYS A 217 26.65 10.37 -1.92
N ARG A 218 26.57 9.12 -2.37
CA ARG A 218 26.53 7.92 -1.51
C ARG A 218 27.63 7.90 -0.45
N ASP A 219 28.89 8.07 -0.85
CA ASP A 219 30.03 7.99 0.06
C ASP A 219 30.03 9.14 1.08
N TYR A 220 29.60 10.33 0.65
CA TYR A 220 29.42 11.46 1.57
C TYR A 220 28.39 11.15 2.63
N TRP A 221 27.19 10.68 2.26
CA TRP A 221 26.13 10.35 3.22
C TRP A 221 26.57 9.26 4.21
N LYS A 222 27.30 8.25 3.74
CA LYS A 222 27.91 7.24 4.62
C LYS A 222 29.00 7.82 5.53
N SER A 223 29.77 8.81 5.08
CA SER A 223 30.85 9.42 5.87
C SER A 223 30.38 10.34 6.98
N VAL A 224 29.20 10.95 6.83
CA VAL A 224 28.65 11.91 7.80
C VAL A 224 27.75 11.26 8.86
N ALA A 225 27.48 9.95 8.74
CA ALA A 225 26.61 9.18 9.63
C ALA A 225 27.38 8.06 10.35
N LYS A 226 27.08 7.81 11.63
CA LYS A 226 27.55 6.58 12.31
C LYS A 226 26.86 5.35 11.73
N GLN A 227 25.55 5.44 11.51
CA GLN A 227 24.75 4.41 10.86
C GLN A 227 23.80 5.02 9.81
N LEU A 228 23.57 4.28 8.74
CA LEU A 228 22.59 4.62 7.71
C LEU A 228 21.31 3.84 7.95
N VAL A 229 20.15 4.47 7.77
CA VAL A 229 18.85 3.78 7.67
C VAL A 229 18.38 3.90 6.24
N TYR A 230 18.37 2.79 5.51
CA TYR A 230 18.03 2.78 4.10
C TYR A 230 16.65 2.17 3.85
N THR A 231 15.75 2.97 3.27
CA THR A 231 14.36 2.55 2.99
C THR A 231 14.03 2.46 1.50
N GLY A 232 15.01 2.71 0.62
CA GLY A 232 14.88 2.60 -0.84
C GLY A 232 15.01 1.16 -1.36
N PRO A 233 15.00 0.95 -2.69
CA PRO A 233 15.08 -0.38 -3.30
C PRO A 233 16.40 -1.09 -2.95
N ILE A 234 16.30 -2.32 -2.44
CA ILE A 234 17.44 -3.13 -2.01
C ILE A 234 18.42 -3.45 -3.16
N ASP A 235 17.89 -3.77 -4.33
CA ASP A 235 18.67 -4.09 -5.52
C ASP A 235 19.48 -2.88 -6.01
N GLN A 236 18.86 -1.70 -6.02
CA GLN A 236 19.55 -0.45 -6.34
C GLN A 236 20.68 -0.13 -5.35
N TYR A 237 20.48 -0.37 -4.04
CA TYR A 237 21.54 -0.17 -3.03
C TYR A 237 22.82 -0.95 -3.38
N PHE A 238 22.66 -2.17 -3.89
CA PHE A 238 23.77 -3.05 -4.28
C PHE A 238 24.12 -2.92 -5.78
N ASN A 239 23.76 -1.80 -6.42
CA ASN A 239 24.02 -1.50 -7.82
C ASN A 239 23.59 -2.64 -8.77
N TYR A 240 22.45 -3.26 -8.46
CA TYR A 240 21.84 -4.34 -9.24
C TYR A 240 22.76 -5.55 -9.50
N ARG A 241 23.78 -5.78 -8.65
CA ARG A 241 24.83 -6.78 -8.89
C ARG A 241 24.35 -8.23 -9.00
N PHE A 242 23.12 -8.53 -8.56
CA PHE A 242 22.51 -9.86 -8.66
C PHE A 242 21.31 -9.88 -9.62
N GLY A 243 21.09 -8.81 -10.39
CA GLY A 243 19.92 -8.61 -11.24
C GLY A 243 18.90 -7.64 -10.64
N ARG A 244 17.97 -7.16 -11.46
CA ARG A 244 16.91 -6.23 -11.04
C ARG A 244 15.75 -7.03 -10.47
N LEU A 245 15.24 -6.60 -9.30
CA LEU A 245 14.00 -7.14 -8.76
C LEU A 245 12.82 -6.54 -9.53
N THR A 246 11.77 -7.34 -9.73
CA THR A 246 10.61 -6.90 -10.51
C THR A 246 9.65 -6.07 -9.66
N TRP A 247 9.41 -4.83 -10.07
CA TRP A 247 8.46 -3.94 -9.40
C TRP A 247 7.32 -3.58 -10.33
N ARG A 248 6.12 -3.41 -9.77
CA ARG A 248 5.04 -2.67 -10.43
C ARG A 248 5.00 -1.25 -9.91
N SER A 249 4.61 -0.35 -10.79
CA SER A 249 4.28 1.03 -10.50
C SER A 249 2.82 1.31 -10.83
N ILE A 250 2.38 2.52 -10.49
CA ILE A 250 1.09 3.06 -10.90
C ILE A 250 1.27 4.50 -11.33
N ARG A 251 0.44 4.92 -12.28
CA ARG A 251 0.31 6.32 -12.67
C ARG A 251 -1.08 6.80 -12.27
N CYS A 252 -1.14 7.82 -11.41
CA CYS A 252 -2.37 8.43 -10.96
C CYS A 252 -2.61 9.73 -11.72
N GLU A 253 -3.73 9.83 -12.43
CA GLU A 253 -4.14 11.03 -13.15
C GLU A 253 -5.35 11.64 -12.46
N ALA A 254 -5.15 12.77 -11.78
CA ALA A 254 -6.21 13.53 -11.14
C ALA A 254 -6.91 14.45 -12.15
N GLU A 255 -8.24 14.49 -12.11
CA GLU A 255 -9.09 15.33 -12.95
C GLU A 255 -10.20 15.96 -12.09
N ARG A 256 -10.41 17.27 -12.25
CA ARG A 256 -11.58 17.96 -11.70
C ARG A 256 -12.77 17.75 -12.63
N ILE A 257 -13.89 17.32 -12.06
CA ILE A 257 -15.12 17.06 -12.79
C ILE A 257 -16.17 18.11 -12.37
N PRO A 258 -16.83 18.79 -13.31
CA PRO A 258 -17.89 19.77 -13.02
C PRO A 258 -19.21 19.09 -12.62
N ARG A 259 -19.14 18.23 -11.60
CA ARG A 259 -20.25 17.50 -10.99
C ARG A 259 -19.95 17.31 -9.51
N HIS A 260 -20.98 17.38 -8.67
CA HIS A 260 -20.81 17.20 -7.24
C HIS A 260 -20.37 15.78 -6.86
N ASP A 261 -20.87 14.75 -7.54
CA ASP A 261 -20.59 13.34 -7.22
C ASP A 261 -20.44 12.50 -8.49
N TYR A 262 -19.24 11.99 -8.75
CA TYR A 262 -18.95 11.25 -9.97
C TYR A 262 -19.50 9.83 -9.95
N GLN A 263 -19.24 9.07 -8.87
CA GLN A 263 -19.52 7.64 -8.79
C GLN A 263 -20.20 7.17 -7.49
N GLY A 264 -20.44 8.05 -6.52
CA GLY A 264 -21.16 7.73 -5.28
C GLY A 264 -20.39 6.84 -4.31
N ILE A 265 -19.11 6.57 -4.57
CA ILE A 265 -18.24 5.76 -3.71
C ILE A 265 -16.78 6.19 -3.84
N SER A 266 -16.00 6.01 -2.78
CA SER A 266 -14.56 6.31 -2.77
C SER A 266 -13.74 5.58 -3.83
N ILE A 267 -14.00 4.29 -4.10
CA ILE A 267 -13.25 3.50 -5.08
C ILE A 267 -14.21 2.60 -5.88
N MET A 268 -14.10 2.71 -7.21
CA MET A 268 -14.67 1.80 -8.18
C MET A 268 -13.54 1.09 -8.93
N ASN A 269 -13.42 -0.22 -8.77
CA ASN A 269 -12.54 -1.05 -9.57
C ASN A 269 -13.19 -1.34 -10.93
N TYR A 270 -12.36 -1.64 -11.93
CA TYR A 270 -12.79 -2.06 -13.26
C TYR A 270 -12.09 -3.38 -13.58
N ALA A 271 -12.82 -4.49 -13.56
CA ALA A 271 -12.26 -5.82 -13.71
C ALA A 271 -11.89 -6.13 -15.18
N ASP A 272 -12.62 -5.55 -16.13
CA ASP A 272 -12.49 -5.84 -17.55
C ASP A 272 -11.11 -5.41 -18.08
N ARG A 273 -10.45 -6.32 -18.80
CA ARG A 273 -9.08 -6.13 -19.30
C ARG A 273 -8.97 -4.98 -20.31
N GLU A 274 -10.01 -4.76 -21.10
CA GLU A 274 -10.04 -3.73 -22.14
C GLU A 274 -10.10 -2.29 -21.58
N ILE A 275 -10.45 -2.14 -20.29
CA ILE A 275 -10.44 -0.84 -19.61
C ILE A 275 -9.01 -0.55 -19.10
N PRO A 276 -8.36 0.52 -19.57
CA PRO A 276 -6.92 0.72 -19.37
C PRO A 276 -6.53 1.02 -17.92
N TYR A 277 -7.40 1.66 -17.15
CA TYR A 277 -7.19 1.90 -15.72
C TYR A 277 -7.70 0.72 -14.87
N THR A 278 -7.11 0.53 -13.69
CA THR A 278 -7.54 -0.48 -12.72
C THR A 278 -8.71 0.00 -11.88
N ARG A 279 -8.72 1.28 -11.51
CA ARG A 279 -9.76 1.89 -10.67
C ARG A 279 -9.87 3.39 -10.85
N ILE A 280 -11.04 3.90 -10.48
CA ILE A 280 -11.30 5.33 -10.28
C ILE A 280 -11.48 5.57 -8.78
N ILE A 281 -10.73 6.54 -8.24
CA ILE A 281 -10.84 7.02 -6.88
C ILE A 281 -11.56 8.36 -6.88
N GLU A 282 -12.50 8.56 -5.98
CA GLU A 282 -13.18 9.84 -5.74
C GLU A 282 -12.95 10.24 -4.26
N PRO A 283 -11.88 11.01 -3.96
CA PRO A 283 -11.36 11.15 -2.60
C PRO A 283 -12.31 11.82 -1.60
N LYS A 284 -13.27 12.63 -2.04
CA LYS A 284 -14.24 13.26 -1.12
C LYS A 284 -14.98 12.23 -0.25
N HIS A 285 -15.19 11.03 -0.78
CA HIS A 285 -15.91 9.94 -0.09
C HIS A 285 -15.08 9.28 1.02
N PHE A 286 -13.79 9.62 1.16
CA PHE A 286 -12.99 9.28 2.33
C PHE A 286 -13.39 10.09 3.58
N TYR A 287 -14.13 11.18 3.40
CA TYR A 287 -14.57 12.08 4.45
C TYR A 287 -16.10 12.23 4.43
N PRO A 288 -16.87 11.16 4.71
CA PRO A 288 -18.33 11.13 4.50
C PRO A 288 -19.10 12.18 5.32
N ASN A 289 -18.53 12.63 6.44
CA ASN A 289 -19.15 13.63 7.32
C ASN A 289 -18.75 15.08 6.97
N GLN A 290 -17.91 15.29 5.95
CA GLN A 290 -17.55 16.61 5.46
C GLN A 290 -18.45 16.98 4.27
N VAL A 291 -19.06 18.16 4.33
CA VAL A 291 -19.80 18.72 3.19
C VAL A 291 -18.81 19.46 2.30
N PRO A 292 -18.57 19.01 1.05
CA PRO A 292 -17.70 19.74 0.14
C PRO A 292 -18.26 21.15 -0.08
N SER A 293 -17.38 22.16 -0.01
CA SER A 293 -17.76 23.54 -0.32
C SER A 293 -17.99 23.75 -1.83
N SER A 294 -17.42 22.88 -2.67
CA SER A 294 -17.51 22.95 -4.13
C SER A 294 -18.67 22.11 -4.70
N ARG A 295 -19.21 22.57 -5.84
CA ARG A 295 -20.12 21.79 -6.68
C ARG A 295 -19.39 20.85 -7.63
N GLU A 296 -18.07 20.86 -7.62
CA GLU A 296 -17.18 20.00 -8.40
C GLU A 296 -16.61 18.90 -7.51
N THR A 297 -16.11 17.84 -8.13
CA THR A 297 -15.40 16.74 -7.47
C THR A 297 -14.06 16.51 -8.15
N VAL A 298 -13.14 15.85 -7.46
CA VAL A 298 -11.91 15.34 -8.05
C VAL A 298 -12.02 13.83 -8.17
N ILE A 299 -11.68 13.30 -9.34
CA ILE A 299 -11.44 11.88 -9.51
C ILE A 299 -9.98 11.62 -9.84
N ILE A 300 -9.51 10.42 -9.54
CA ILE A 300 -8.17 9.95 -9.89
C ILE A 300 -8.35 8.65 -10.66
N ARG A 301 -7.85 8.59 -11.89
CA ARG A 301 -7.72 7.34 -12.65
C ARG A 301 -6.36 6.73 -12.34
N GLU A 302 -6.37 5.50 -11.85
CA GLU A 302 -5.14 4.74 -11.60
C GLU A 302 -4.85 3.81 -12.76
N TYR A 303 -3.69 4.01 -13.40
CA TYR A 303 -3.21 3.16 -14.47
C TYR A 303 -2.07 2.28 -13.95
N PRO A 304 -2.11 0.97 -14.24
CA PRO A 304 -0.97 0.11 -13.99
C PRO A 304 0.21 0.57 -14.86
N HIS A 305 1.41 0.61 -14.29
CA HIS A 305 2.60 1.12 -14.97
C HIS A 305 3.86 0.36 -14.55
N ASP A 306 4.93 0.45 -15.35
CA ASP A 306 6.24 -0.15 -15.08
C ASP A 306 7.30 0.93 -15.11
N ASP A 307 7.23 1.87 -14.17
CA ASP A 307 8.28 2.88 -13.97
C ASP A 307 9.34 2.36 -13.00
N PRO A 308 10.57 2.04 -13.46
CA PRO A 308 11.63 1.55 -12.59
C PRO A 308 12.13 2.59 -11.59
N SER A 309 11.85 3.88 -11.82
CA SER A 309 12.26 4.97 -10.91
C SER A 309 11.32 5.12 -9.72
N GLU A 310 10.08 4.64 -9.85
CA GLU A 310 9.04 4.74 -8.83
C GLU A 310 8.43 3.36 -8.53
N PRO A 311 9.14 2.49 -7.81
CA PRO A 311 8.63 1.17 -7.45
C PRO A 311 7.53 1.26 -6.37
N TYR A 312 6.40 0.60 -6.61
CA TYR A 312 5.27 0.54 -5.66
C TYR A 312 5.07 -0.83 -5.05
N TYR A 313 5.04 -1.87 -5.88
CA TYR A 313 4.64 -3.22 -5.45
C TYR A 313 5.70 -4.23 -5.86
N PRO A 314 6.25 -5.02 -4.92
CA PRO A 314 7.10 -6.15 -5.27
C PRO A 314 6.24 -7.22 -5.94
N VAL A 315 6.65 -7.72 -7.11
CA VAL A 315 5.86 -8.75 -7.85
C VAL A 315 6.07 -10.13 -7.25
N GLY A 316 7.30 -10.44 -6.81
CA GLY A 316 7.61 -11.69 -6.14
C GLY A 316 7.57 -12.90 -7.07
N LEU A 317 7.97 -12.71 -8.33
CA LEU A 317 8.10 -13.81 -9.29
C LEU A 317 9.11 -14.86 -8.77
N LYS A 318 9.12 -16.05 -9.39
CA LYS A 318 10.09 -17.09 -9.03
C LYS A 318 11.54 -16.58 -9.15
N ALA A 319 11.86 -15.91 -10.26
CA ALA A 319 13.18 -15.32 -10.49
C ALA A 319 13.55 -14.26 -9.44
N ASP A 320 12.59 -13.41 -9.02
CA ASP A 320 12.83 -12.42 -7.97
C ASP A 320 13.24 -13.09 -6.66
N ARG A 321 12.56 -14.17 -6.27
CA ARG A 321 12.83 -14.87 -5.01
C ARG A 321 14.21 -15.50 -5.00
N GLU A 322 14.67 -16.02 -6.14
CA GLU A 322 16.00 -16.61 -6.29
C GLU A 322 17.11 -15.55 -6.12
N ILE A 323 16.95 -14.36 -6.70
CA ILE A 323 17.96 -13.30 -6.57
C ILE A 323 17.85 -12.51 -5.25
N LEU A 324 16.65 -12.42 -4.65
CA LEU A 324 16.43 -11.73 -3.38
C LEU A 324 17.26 -12.32 -2.24
N VAL A 325 17.43 -13.65 -2.21
CA VAL A 325 18.27 -14.33 -1.20
C VAL A 325 19.70 -13.80 -1.23
N ASN A 326 20.25 -13.57 -2.42
CA ASN A 326 21.61 -13.02 -2.57
C ASN A 326 21.70 -11.58 -2.04
N TYR A 327 20.68 -10.76 -2.27
CA TYR A 327 20.61 -9.42 -1.70
C TYR A 327 20.49 -9.45 -0.17
N GLN A 328 19.65 -10.33 0.39
CA GLN A 328 19.49 -10.49 1.84
C GLN A 328 20.80 -10.93 2.50
N GLN A 329 21.55 -11.84 1.87
CA GLN A 329 22.89 -12.22 2.34
C GLN A 329 23.90 -11.07 2.22
N ALA A 330 23.80 -10.22 1.19
CA ALA A 330 24.66 -9.04 1.09
C ALA A 330 24.34 -8.01 2.19
N GLN A 331 23.07 -7.84 2.57
CA GLN A 331 22.67 -6.97 3.68
C GLN A 331 23.33 -7.36 5.01
N THR A 332 23.52 -8.65 5.29
CA THR A 332 24.15 -9.09 6.56
C THR A 332 25.61 -8.66 6.68
N ASN A 333 26.26 -8.28 5.57
CA ASN A 333 27.63 -7.78 5.57
C ASN A 333 27.73 -6.26 5.74
N GLU A 334 26.62 -5.52 5.60
CA GLU A 334 26.56 -4.06 5.77
C GLU A 334 26.35 -3.69 7.24
N ARG A 335 27.42 -3.76 8.05
CA ARG A 335 27.36 -3.59 9.52
C ARG A 335 26.83 -2.24 10.01
N ASN A 336 26.97 -1.19 9.20
CA ASN A 336 26.57 0.18 9.56
C ASN A 336 25.31 0.64 8.80
N VAL A 337 24.49 -0.31 8.32
CA VAL A 337 23.27 0.00 7.58
C VAL A 337 22.09 -0.80 8.10
N ILE A 338 21.03 -0.10 8.46
CA ILE A 338 19.73 -0.67 8.82
C ILE A 338 18.86 -0.61 7.56
N PHE A 339 18.44 -1.77 7.07
CA PHE A 339 17.48 -1.86 5.99
C PHE A 339 16.08 -2.03 6.56
N GLY A 340 15.11 -1.30 6.03
CA GLY A 340 13.73 -1.49 6.45
C GLY A 340 12.69 -0.78 5.60
N GLY A 341 11.46 -1.27 5.73
CA GLY A 341 10.33 -0.80 4.95
C GLY A 341 10.16 -1.55 3.63
N ARG A 342 9.10 -1.18 2.89
CA ARG A 342 8.62 -1.92 1.70
C ARG A 342 9.72 -2.18 0.67
N LEU A 343 10.48 -1.15 0.31
CA LEU A 343 11.43 -1.23 -0.80
C LEU A 343 12.73 -1.95 -0.41
N ALA A 344 13.25 -1.65 0.79
CA ALA A 344 14.49 -2.22 1.30
C ALA A 344 14.35 -3.69 1.71
N GLU A 345 13.13 -4.15 2.00
CA GLU A 345 12.86 -5.56 2.33
C GLU A 345 12.21 -6.34 1.18
N TYR A 346 11.86 -5.68 0.07
CA TYR A 346 11.11 -6.27 -1.04
C TYR A 346 9.82 -6.98 -0.59
N LYS A 347 9.02 -6.30 0.24
CA LYS A 347 7.81 -6.87 0.86
C LYS A 347 6.61 -5.95 0.72
N TYR A 348 5.47 -6.54 0.35
CA TYR A 348 4.21 -5.82 0.28
C TYR A 348 3.67 -5.58 1.70
N TYR A 349 4.02 -4.45 2.30
CA TYR A 349 3.53 -4.04 3.60
C TYR A 349 2.38 -3.03 3.52
N ASP A 350 1.39 -3.18 4.39
CA ASP A 350 0.43 -2.13 4.74
C ASP A 350 1.06 -1.13 5.73
N MET A 351 0.47 0.07 5.89
CA MET A 351 1.07 1.16 6.66
C MET A 351 1.39 0.77 8.10
N TYR A 352 0.48 0.07 8.78
CA TYR A 352 0.67 -0.34 10.17
C TYR A 352 1.85 -1.30 10.34
N GLN A 353 2.11 -2.17 9.36
CA GLN A 353 3.24 -3.10 9.37
C GLN A 353 4.57 -2.36 9.22
N VAL A 354 4.60 -1.32 8.37
CA VAL A 354 5.77 -0.45 8.21
C VAL A 354 6.07 0.32 9.49
N ILE A 355 5.03 0.86 10.14
CA ILE A 355 5.17 1.55 11.43
C ILE A 355 5.69 0.59 12.50
N ALA A 356 5.10 -0.60 12.61
CA ALA A 356 5.54 -1.62 13.57
C ALA A 356 7.01 -2.02 13.36
N GLY A 357 7.42 -2.22 12.11
CA GLY A 357 8.81 -2.52 11.76
C GLY A 357 9.78 -1.39 12.15
N ALA A 358 9.40 -0.13 11.92
CA ALA A 358 10.21 1.02 12.30
C ALA A 358 10.35 1.17 13.82
N LEU A 359 9.25 1.03 14.57
CA LEU A 359 9.26 1.03 16.03
C LEU A 359 10.15 -0.09 16.59
N GLN A 360 10.07 -1.29 16.02
CA GLN A 360 10.93 -2.40 16.43
C GLN A 360 12.41 -2.08 16.20
N GLN A 361 12.76 -1.51 15.05
CA GLN A 361 14.16 -1.16 14.75
C GLN A 361 14.68 -0.03 15.63
N ALA A 362 13.87 1.00 15.89
CA ALA A 362 14.22 2.07 16.82
C ALA A 362 14.50 1.54 18.23
N ARG A 363 13.63 0.66 18.76
CA ARG A 363 13.83 0.02 20.08
C ARG A 363 15.14 -0.77 20.17
N LYS A 364 15.54 -1.46 19.10
CA LYS A 364 16.83 -2.18 19.07
C LYS A 364 18.02 -1.24 19.23
N GLN A 365 17.96 -0.06 18.59
CA GLN A 365 19.03 0.94 18.72
C GLN A 365 19.08 1.57 20.12
N GLN A 366 17.91 1.74 20.76
CA GLN A 366 17.84 2.25 22.12
C GLN A 366 18.35 1.23 23.15
N ALA A 367 18.08 -0.06 22.95
CA ALA A 367 18.53 -1.12 23.84
C ALA A 367 20.06 -1.37 23.76
N ALA A 368 20.63 -1.33 22.56
CA ALA A 368 22.06 -1.56 22.33
C ALA A 368 22.99 -0.50 22.96
N GLU A 369 22.44 0.55 23.56
CA GLU A 369 23.17 1.61 24.27
C GLU A 369 23.02 1.54 25.79
N SER A 370 22.10 0.71 26.27
CA SER A 370 21.88 0.46 27.72
C SER A 370 22.76 -0.68 28.25
N ASP A 371 23.36 -1.45 27.34
CA ASP A 371 24.37 -2.49 27.58
C ASP A 371 25.78 -1.93 27.28
#